data_AF-A0A1J5JE11-F1
#
_entry.id   AF-A0A1J5JE11-F1
#
_cell.length_a   1.000
_cell.length_b   1.000
_cell.length_c   1.000
_cell.angle_alpha   90.00
_cell.angle_beta   90.00
_cell.angle_gamma   90.00
#
_symmetry.space_group_name_H-M   'P 1'
#
loop_
_entity.id
_entity.type
_entity.pdbx_description
1 polymer ?
#
loop_
_entity_poly.entity_id
_entity_poly.type
_entity_poly.pdbx_seq_one_letter_code
_entity_poly.pdbx_strand_id
1 'polypeptide(L)'
;MRQIEVLKPIRYFSILRNEVNDKMVVSTARGWARNGGGYYADQPQHRAQRHTLALREVAYIIRAEQVLAPHARDVHPAKYRDQFRRRVERGQCYHRPYLGCREFCAFFGPSSPADQPIKHSEYLGQMLLDLKYNSDGSGEGRPVFFNARLENGILRVPQDLYKEIGR
;
A
#
# COMPACT_ATOMS: atom_id res chain seq x y z
N MET A 1 0.11 -2.85 -13.07
CA MET A 1 -0.31 -1.43 -12.88
C MET A 1 0.46 -0.59 -13.87
N ARG A 2 -0.16 0.38 -14.55
CA ARG A 2 0.44 1.07 -15.71
C ARG A 2 1.06 2.42 -15.35
N GLN A 3 0.32 3.28 -14.65
CA GLN A 3 0.80 4.59 -14.21
C GLN A 3 0.03 5.12 -13.00
N ILE A 4 0.65 6.06 -12.29
CA ILE A 4 0.05 6.86 -11.21
C ILE A 4 0.05 8.31 -11.68
N GLU A 5 -1.07 8.99 -11.53
CA GLU A 5 -1.17 10.42 -11.78
C GLU A 5 -1.38 11.14 -10.45
N VAL A 6 -0.55 12.13 -10.16
CA VAL A 6 -0.54 12.91 -8.93
C VAL A 6 -1.41 14.14 -9.14
N LEU A 7 -2.48 14.28 -8.36
CA LEU A 7 -3.47 15.35 -8.54
C LEU A 7 -3.26 16.55 -7.60
N LYS A 8 -2.44 16.39 -6.55
CA LYS A 8 -2.19 17.44 -5.56
C LYS A 8 -0.69 17.66 -5.34
N PRO A 9 -0.25 18.89 -5.00
CA PRO A 9 1.15 19.16 -4.71
C PRO A 9 1.71 18.25 -3.62
N ILE A 10 2.95 17.81 -3.80
CA ILE A 10 3.65 16.97 -2.83
C ILE A 10 3.97 17.82 -1.61
N ARG A 11 3.36 17.49 -0.49
CA ARG A 11 3.54 18.16 0.81
C ARG A 11 3.73 17.12 1.88
N TYR A 12 4.43 17.50 2.94
CA TYR A 12 4.72 16.61 4.05
C TYR A 12 4.14 17.17 5.35
N PHE A 13 3.89 16.27 6.29
CA PHE A 13 3.61 16.61 7.67
C PHE A 13 4.27 15.58 8.58
N SER A 14 4.56 16.00 9.81
CA SER A 14 5.11 15.11 10.82
C SER A 14 4.03 14.63 11.78
N ILE A 15 4.14 13.38 12.20
CA ILE A 15 3.39 12.81 13.32
C ILE A 15 4.37 12.13 14.26
N LEU A 16 4.23 12.38 15.55
CA LEU A 16 4.90 11.64 16.61
C LEU A 16 3.92 10.65 17.26
N ARG A 17 4.33 9.39 17.40
CA ARG A 17 3.49 8.34 17.99
C ARG A 17 4.28 7.52 18.98
N ASN A 18 3.61 7.09 20.05
CA ASN A 18 4.11 6.00 20.89
C ASN A 18 3.78 4.69 20.19
N GLU A 19 4.81 3.94 19.81
CA GLU A 19 4.68 2.61 19.22
C GLU A 19 5.35 1.58 20.14
N VAL A 20 4.79 0.38 20.18
CA VAL A 20 5.32 -0.72 20.98
C VAL A 20 6.54 -1.31 20.27
N ASN A 21 7.62 -1.56 21.01
CA ASN A 21 8.85 -2.15 20.46
C ASN A 21 8.76 -3.67 20.37
N ASP A 22 8.07 -4.29 21.32
CA ASP A 22 8.13 -5.73 21.49
C ASP A 22 7.00 -6.45 20.76
N LYS A 23 7.37 -7.54 20.08
CA LYS A 23 6.40 -8.54 19.68
C LYS A 23 5.99 -9.32 20.91
N MET A 24 4.72 -9.25 21.29
CA MET A 24 4.23 -10.02 22.43
C MET A 24 4.32 -11.53 22.14
N VAL A 25 4.98 -12.25 23.06
CA VAL A 25 5.18 -13.70 22.95
C VAL A 25 3.98 -14.44 23.54
N VAL A 26 3.36 -15.31 22.74
CA VAL A 26 2.13 -16.03 23.11
C VAL A 26 2.31 -16.91 24.34
N SER A 27 3.46 -17.58 24.48
CA SER A 27 3.74 -18.44 25.64
C SER A 27 3.82 -17.63 26.95
N THR A 28 4.46 -16.46 26.91
CA THR A 28 4.54 -15.53 28.05
C THR A 28 3.15 -15.05 28.48
N ALA A 29 2.32 -14.64 27.51
CA ALA A 29 0.94 -14.21 27.79
C ALA A 29 0.09 -15.35 28.41
N ARG A 30 0.25 -16.60 27.93
CA ARG A 30 -0.41 -17.77 28.54
C ARG A 30 0.06 -18.05 29.96
N GLY A 31 1.34 -17.79 30.25
CA GLY A 31 1.89 -17.90 31.61
C GLY A 31 1.23 -16.92 32.58
N TRP A 32 1.12 -15.65 32.19
CA TRP A 32 0.45 -14.63 33.00
C TRP A 32 -1.02 -14.92 33.28
N ALA A 33 -1.73 -15.48 32.30
CA ALA A 33 -3.13 -15.88 32.49
C ALA A 33 -3.33 -16.94 33.58
N ARG A 34 -2.31 -17.78 33.84
CA ARG A 34 -2.37 -18.85 34.85
C ARG A 34 -1.81 -18.42 36.22
N ASN A 35 -0.72 -17.64 36.20
CA ASN A 35 0.09 -17.39 37.39
C ASN A 35 0.04 -15.93 37.86
N GLY A 36 -0.73 -15.07 37.18
CA GLY A 36 -0.67 -13.62 37.36
C GLY A 36 0.51 -12.97 36.63
N GLY A 37 0.39 -11.68 36.35
CA GLY A 37 1.34 -10.87 35.60
C GLY A 37 0.68 -10.03 34.52
N GLY A 38 1.47 -9.38 33.67
CA GLY A 38 0.95 -8.56 32.58
C GLY A 38 2.02 -7.89 31.74
N TYR A 39 1.61 -7.33 30.61
CA TYR A 39 2.43 -6.48 29.75
C TYR A 39 1.95 -5.04 29.83
N TYR A 40 2.87 -4.14 30.15
CA TYR A 40 2.61 -2.71 30.24
C TYR A 40 3.31 -2.01 29.08
N ALA A 41 2.54 -1.76 28.02
CA ALA A 41 3.03 -1.19 26.76
C ALA A 41 3.52 0.26 26.91
N ASP A 42 3.19 0.95 28.00
CA ASP A 42 3.57 2.32 28.31
C ASP A 42 4.93 2.45 29.01
N GLN A 43 5.49 1.33 29.49
CA GLN A 43 6.81 1.32 30.13
C GLN A 43 7.90 1.76 29.14
N PRO A 44 8.88 2.61 29.55
CA PRO A 44 9.89 3.17 28.65
C PRO A 44 10.69 2.13 27.85
N GLN A 45 10.97 0.96 28.43
CA GLN A 45 11.65 -0.13 27.73
C GLN A 45 10.82 -0.79 26.62
N HIS A 46 9.49 -0.69 26.70
CA HIS A 46 8.53 -1.39 25.84
C HIS A 46 7.91 -0.48 24.76
N ARG A 47 8.15 0.84 24.84
CA ARG A 47 7.70 1.82 23.85
C ARG A 47 8.84 2.60 23.22
N ALA A 48 8.66 2.99 21.96
CA ALA A 48 9.45 4.02 21.30
C ALA A 48 8.56 5.15 20.83
N GLN A 49 9.08 6.37 20.88
CA GLN A 49 8.48 7.51 20.20
C GLN A 49 9.00 7.53 18.76
N ARG A 50 8.14 7.18 17.81
CA ARG A 50 8.47 7.15 16.39
C ARG A 50 7.96 8.39 15.69
N HIS A 51 8.88 9.09 15.04
CA HIS A 51 8.59 10.26 14.24
C HIS A 51 8.41 9.83 12.79
N THR A 52 7.22 10.08 12.23
CA THR A 52 6.88 9.74 10.84
C THR A 52 6.74 11.02 10.05
N LEU A 53 7.51 11.13 8.95
CA LEU A 53 7.28 12.13 7.91
C LEU A 53 6.34 11.52 6.85
N ALA A 54 5.10 11.99 6.81
CA ALA A 54 4.06 11.46 5.93
C ALA A 54 3.66 12.47 4.86
N LEU A 55 3.09 11.98 3.75
CA LEU A 55 2.52 12.82 2.71
C LEU A 55 1.18 13.42 3.16
N ARG A 56 1.01 14.72 2.96
CA ARG A 56 -0.17 15.48 3.38
C ARG A 56 -1.13 15.73 2.21
N GLU A 57 -2.42 15.49 2.45
CA GLU A 57 -3.51 15.86 1.53
C GLU A 57 -3.24 15.39 0.09
N VAL A 58 -3.02 14.09 -0.08
CA VAL A 58 -2.73 13.49 -1.38
C VAL A 58 -4.00 13.12 -2.13
N ALA A 59 -3.90 13.01 -3.46
CA ALA A 59 -4.92 12.46 -4.33
C ALA A 59 -4.26 11.92 -5.60
N TYR A 60 -4.69 10.75 -6.06
CA TYR A 60 -4.08 10.05 -7.19
C TYR A 60 -5.12 9.44 -8.12
N ILE A 61 -4.81 9.36 -9.41
CA ILE A 61 -5.44 8.41 -10.34
C ILE A 61 -4.52 7.22 -10.52
N ILE A 62 -5.06 6.03 -10.29
CA ILE A 62 -4.34 4.77 -10.53
C ILE A 62 -4.87 4.16 -11.82
N ARG A 63 -4.01 4.08 -12.85
CA ARG A 63 -4.32 3.33 -14.06
C ARG A 63 -3.76 1.92 -13.94
N ALA A 64 -4.65 0.95 -13.90
CA ALA A 64 -4.31 -0.45 -13.79
C ALA A 64 -5.19 -1.31 -14.69
N GLU A 65 -4.71 -2.51 -14.94
CA GLU A 65 -5.42 -3.56 -15.65
C GLU A 65 -5.47 -4.80 -14.78
N GLN A 66 -6.52 -5.59 -14.97
CA GLN A 66 -6.64 -6.87 -14.30
C GLN A 66 -6.09 -7.96 -15.21
N VAL A 67 -5.16 -8.75 -14.68
CA VAL A 67 -4.67 -9.98 -15.30
C VAL A 67 -5.27 -11.17 -14.55
N LEU A 68 -5.80 -12.14 -15.29
CA LEU A 68 -6.34 -13.36 -14.67
C LEU A 68 -5.19 -14.25 -14.20
N ALA A 69 -5.32 -14.77 -12.98
CA ALA A 69 -4.39 -15.77 -12.48
C ALA A 69 -4.54 -17.10 -13.26
N PRO A 70 -3.49 -17.94 -13.36
CA PRO A 70 -3.51 -19.16 -14.17
C PRO A 70 -4.61 -20.19 -13.82
N HIS A 71 -5.17 -20.12 -12.61
CA HIS A 71 -6.26 -20.99 -12.15
C HIS A 71 -7.66 -20.50 -12.56
N ALA A 72 -7.80 -19.24 -12.99
CA ALA A 72 -9.09 -18.63 -13.35
C ALA A 72 -9.43 -18.86 -14.85
N ARG A 73 -9.40 -20.13 -15.30
CA ARG A 73 -9.47 -20.51 -16.72
C ARG A 73 -10.86 -20.32 -17.36
N ASP A 74 -11.92 -20.54 -16.59
CA ASP A 74 -13.30 -20.57 -17.11
C ASP A 74 -14.06 -19.24 -16.91
N VAL A 75 -13.34 -18.15 -16.69
CA VAL A 75 -13.94 -16.84 -16.42
C VAL A 75 -13.46 -15.82 -17.42
N HIS A 76 -14.40 -15.23 -18.16
CA HIS A 76 -14.09 -14.12 -19.04
C HIS A 76 -13.60 -12.90 -18.21
N PRO A 77 -12.47 -12.25 -18.57
CA PRO A 77 -11.90 -11.12 -17.81
C PRO A 77 -12.90 -9.98 -17.54
N ALA A 78 -13.84 -9.76 -18.46
CA ALA A 78 -14.91 -8.78 -18.31
C ALA A 78 -15.72 -8.96 -17.02
N LYS A 79 -15.96 -10.21 -16.57
CA LYS A 79 -16.73 -10.48 -15.36
C LYS A 79 -16.13 -9.80 -14.14
N TYR A 80 -14.82 -9.97 -13.92
CA TYR A 80 -14.15 -9.39 -12.76
C TYR A 80 -13.92 -7.88 -12.92
N ARG A 81 -13.58 -7.41 -14.13
CA ARG A 81 -13.47 -5.98 -14.42
C ARG A 81 -14.76 -5.24 -14.10
N ASP A 82 -15.90 -5.78 -14.50
CA ASP A 82 -17.20 -5.13 -14.30
C ASP A 82 -17.65 -5.25 -12.83
N GLN A 83 -17.30 -6.33 -12.12
CA GLN A 83 -17.44 -6.42 -10.67
C GLN A 83 -16.62 -5.35 -9.94
N PHE A 84 -15.37 -5.15 -10.35
CA PHE A 84 -14.49 -4.12 -9.78
C PHE A 84 -15.07 -2.71 -10.02
N ARG A 85 -15.46 -2.39 -11.25
CA ARG A 85 -16.04 -1.08 -11.60
C ARG A 85 -17.29 -0.76 -10.78
N ARG A 86 -18.25 -1.68 -10.68
CA ARG A 86 -19.44 -1.49 -9.84
C ARG A 86 -19.11 -1.24 -8.38
N ARG A 87 -18.07 -1.90 -7.86
CA ARG A 87 -17.61 -1.68 -6.49
C ARG A 87 -16.98 -0.29 -6.31
N VAL A 88 -16.17 0.15 -7.27
CA VAL A 88 -15.61 1.51 -7.29
C VAL A 88 -16.71 2.57 -7.33
N GLU A 89 -17.69 2.42 -8.23
CA GLU A 89 -18.82 3.35 -8.37
C GLU A 89 -19.66 3.46 -7.08
N ARG A 90 -19.83 2.35 -6.36
CA ARG A 90 -20.61 2.28 -5.11
C ARG A 90 -19.78 2.53 -3.85
N GLY A 91 -18.47 2.77 -3.97
CA GLY A 91 -17.57 2.87 -2.82
C GLY A 91 -17.48 1.58 -1.97
N GLN A 92 -17.76 0.41 -2.58
CA GLN A 92 -17.75 -0.89 -1.91
C GLN A 92 -16.36 -1.51 -1.93
N CYS A 93 -15.90 -1.98 -0.77
CA CYS A 93 -14.61 -2.65 -0.62
C CYS A 93 -14.71 -3.79 0.39
N TYR A 94 -13.87 -4.82 0.23
CA TYR A 94 -13.79 -5.90 1.22
C TYR A 94 -13.12 -5.41 2.52
N HIS A 95 -12.01 -4.68 2.38
CA HIS A 95 -11.38 -3.92 3.45
C HIS A 95 -11.26 -2.46 3.03
N ARG A 96 -11.38 -1.55 4.00
CA ARG A 96 -11.13 -0.13 3.77
C ARG A 96 -9.70 0.03 3.25
N PRO A 97 -9.48 0.56 2.04
CA PRO A 97 -8.14 0.81 1.55
C PRO A 97 -7.48 1.90 2.39
N TYR A 98 -6.15 1.93 2.38
CA TYR A 98 -5.35 2.89 3.12
C TYR A 98 -4.08 3.23 2.35
N LEU A 99 -3.51 4.40 2.62
CA LEU A 99 -2.31 4.92 1.96
C LEU A 99 -1.07 4.62 2.81
N GLY A 100 -0.42 3.50 2.52
CA GLY A 100 0.77 3.02 3.25
C GLY A 100 0.40 2.30 4.55
N CYS A 101 -0.08 3.03 5.55
CA CYS A 101 -0.41 2.49 6.88
C CYS A 101 -1.93 2.56 7.14
N ARG A 102 -2.47 1.67 7.99
CA ARG A 102 -3.92 1.52 8.24
C ARG A 102 -4.58 2.77 8.83
N GLU A 103 -3.78 3.61 9.47
CA GLU A 103 -4.14 4.90 10.06
C GLU A 103 -4.54 5.92 9.00
N PHE A 104 -4.07 5.77 7.76
CA PHE A 104 -4.34 6.67 6.64
C PHE A 104 -5.42 6.08 5.72
N CYS A 105 -6.66 6.01 6.22
CA CYS A 105 -7.80 5.52 5.45
C CYS A 105 -7.94 6.27 4.11
N ALA A 106 -8.14 5.52 3.03
CA ALA A 106 -8.33 6.05 1.69
C ALA A 106 -9.81 6.03 1.28
N PHE A 107 -10.26 7.15 0.73
CA PHE A 107 -11.50 7.23 -0.03
C PHE A 107 -11.20 7.01 -1.51
N PHE A 108 -12.11 6.37 -2.23
CA PHE A 108 -11.94 6.05 -3.64
C PHE A 108 -13.25 6.16 -4.40
N GLY A 109 -13.14 6.37 -5.71
CA GLY A 109 -14.26 6.49 -6.63
C GLY A 109 -13.76 6.50 -8.08
N PRO A 110 -14.67 6.61 -9.06
CA PRO A 110 -14.29 6.79 -10.46
C PRO A 110 -13.55 8.12 -10.64
N SER A 111 -12.58 8.16 -11.56
CA SER A 111 -11.93 9.42 -11.96
C SER A 111 -12.90 10.30 -12.72
N SER A 112 -12.80 11.61 -12.51
CA SER A 112 -13.54 12.64 -13.24
C SER A 112 -12.70 13.21 -14.39
N PRO A 113 -13.30 13.67 -15.49
CA PRO A 113 -12.59 14.45 -16.51
C PRO A 113 -11.93 15.75 -15.97
N ALA A 114 -12.40 16.25 -14.82
CA ALA A 114 -11.81 17.40 -14.15
C ALA A 114 -10.53 17.06 -13.37
N ASP A 115 -10.25 15.77 -13.11
CA ASP A 115 -9.06 15.35 -12.39
C ASP A 115 -7.85 15.47 -13.33
N GLN A 116 -7.04 16.50 -13.11
CA GLN A 116 -5.86 16.80 -13.90
C GLN A 116 -4.60 16.59 -13.06
N PRO A 117 -3.56 15.92 -13.61
CA PRO A 117 -2.28 15.81 -12.93
C PRO A 117 -1.65 17.19 -12.68
N ILE A 118 -0.88 17.30 -11.60
CA ILE A 118 -0.09 18.50 -11.34
C ILE A 118 0.96 18.70 -12.44
N LYS A 119 1.25 19.95 -12.79
CA LYS A 119 2.34 20.30 -13.73
C LYS A 119 3.69 20.29 -13.01
N HIS A 120 4.09 19.13 -12.49
CA HIS A 120 5.33 18.93 -11.74
C HIS A 120 6.12 17.78 -12.34
N SER A 121 7.42 17.98 -12.55
CA SER A 121 8.33 16.94 -13.00
C SER A 121 9.51 16.83 -12.05
N GLU A 122 9.83 15.62 -11.63
CA GLU A 122 10.85 15.35 -10.61
C GLU A 122 11.44 13.96 -10.79
N TYR A 123 12.74 13.83 -10.58
CA TYR A 123 13.37 12.53 -10.42
C TYR A 123 13.23 12.09 -8.96
N LEU A 124 12.45 11.03 -8.72
CA LEU A 124 12.14 10.55 -7.37
C LEU A 124 13.16 9.54 -6.84
N GLY A 125 14.16 9.16 -7.64
CA GLY A 125 15.16 8.18 -7.27
C GLY A 125 14.66 6.74 -7.34
N GLN A 126 15.31 5.85 -6.60
CA GLN A 126 14.85 4.47 -6.48
C GLN A 126 13.60 4.39 -5.60
N MET A 127 12.53 3.84 -6.16
CA MET A 127 11.29 3.56 -5.43
C MET A 127 10.98 2.07 -5.47
N LEU A 128 10.35 1.57 -4.40
CA LEU A 128 9.84 0.20 -4.35
C LEU A 128 8.80 0.02 -5.46
N LEU A 129 9.02 -0.97 -6.33
CA LEU A 129 8.04 -1.45 -7.29
C LEU A 129 7.05 -2.37 -6.59
N ASP A 130 7.56 -3.46 -6.01
CA ASP A 130 6.77 -4.50 -5.36
C ASP A 130 7.66 -5.48 -4.58
N LEU A 131 7.03 -6.46 -3.92
CA LEU A 131 7.69 -7.59 -3.28
C LEU A 131 7.57 -8.84 -4.17
N LYS A 132 8.70 -9.48 -4.45
CA LYS A 132 8.78 -10.82 -5.05
C LYS A 132 8.78 -11.86 -3.94
N TYR A 133 7.67 -12.58 -3.80
CA TYR A 133 7.54 -13.64 -2.81
C TYR A 133 8.11 -14.96 -3.30
N ASN A 134 8.73 -15.72 -2.39
CA ASN A 134 9.14 -17.09 -2.68
C ASN A 134 7.92 -18.01 -2.83
N SER A 135 8.03 -19.02 -3.69
CA SER A 135 6.98 -20.03 -3.91
C SER A 135 6.98 -21.16 -2.86
N ASP A 136 7.88 -21.12 -1.89
CA ASP A 136 8.08 -22.14 -0.85
C ASP A 136 7.09 -22.03 0.33
N GLY A 137 6.21 -21.02 0.32
CA GLY A 137 5.25 -20.78 1.40
C GLY A 137 5.84 -20.16 2.66
N SER A 138 7.12 -19.77 2.67
CA SER A 138 7.77 -19.09 3.79
C SER A 138 7.18 -17.70 4.08
N GLY A 139 6.57 -17.08 3.06
CA GLY A 139 6.16 -15.68 3.11
C GLY A 139 7.32 -14.70 2.98
N GLU A 140 8.54 -15.17 2.71
CA GLU A 140 9.68 -14.30 2.44
C GLU A 140 9.46 -13.50 1.15
N GLY A 141 9.61 -12.18 1.22
CA GLY A 141 9.44 -11.26 0.11
C GLY A 141 10.70 -10.42 -0.11
N ARG A 142 11.25 -10.47 -1.33
CA ARG A 142 12.41 -9.66 -1.74
C ARG A 142 11.92 -8.38 -2.41
N PRO A 143 12.37 -7.19 -1.97
CA PRO A 143 11.95 -5.94 -2.58
C PRO A 143 12.57 -5.76 -3.96
N VAL A 144 11.74 -5.39 -4.92
CA VAL A 144 12.15 -5.01 -6.28
C VAL A 144 11.97 -3.50 -6.42
N PHE A 145 12.97 -2.82 -6.94
CA PHE A 145 12.99 -1.36 -7.07
C PHE A 145 13.05 -0.95 -8.54
N PHE A 146 12.65 0.29 -8.82
CA PHE A 146 12.81 0.92 -10.11
C PHE A 146 13.17 2.39 -9.96
N ASN A 147 13.80 2.96 -10.99
CA ASN A 147 14.12 4.38 -11.03
C ASN A 147 12.86 5.16 -11.38
N ALA A 148 12.23 5.75 -10.37
CA ALA A 148 10.98 6.47 -10.51
C ALA A 148 11.22 7.91 -10.97
N ARG A 149 10.42 8.33 -11.93
CA ARG A 149 10.40 9.70 -12.44
C ARG A 149 8.96 10.14 -12.61
N LEU A 150 8.67 11.33 -12.11
CA LEU A 150 7.42 12.03 -12.31
C LEU A 150 7.60 12.97 -13.50
N GLU A 151 6.74 12.85 -14.50
CA GLU A 151 6.73 13.71 -15.69
C GLU A 151 5.35 14.35 -15.81
N ASN A 152 5.27 15.65 -15.61
CA ASN A 152 3.99 16.40 -15.60
C ASN A 152 2.93 15.71 -14.71
N GLY A 153 3.32 15.33 -13.50
CA GLY A 153 2.44 14.68 -12.53
C GLY A 153 2.17 13.21 -12.83
N ILE A 154 2.79 12.61 -13.84
CA ILE A 154 2.56 11.22 -14.24
C ILE A 154 3.81 10.39 -13.94
N LEU A 155 3.64 9.33 -13.15
CA LEU A 155 4.64 8.31 -12.90
C LEU A 155 4.27 7.07 -13.71
N ARG A 156 5.13 6.69 -14.66
CA ARG A 156 4.98 5.47 -15.45
C ARG A 156 5.65 4.30 -14.74
N VAL A 157 4.94 3.18 -14.64
CA VAL A 157 5.46 1.98 -13.98
C VAL A 157 6.02 1.03 -15.06
N PRO A 158 7.27 0.54 -14.93
CA PRO A 158 7.87 -0.39 -15.89
C PRO A 158 7.15 -1.74 -15.86
N GLN A 159 6.68 -2.22 -17.02
CA GLN A 159 5.86 -3.43 -17.13
C GLN A 159 6.69 -4.71 -17.24
N ASP A 160 7.88 -4.58 -17.79
CA ASP A 160 8.92 -5.61 -17.84
C ASP A 160 9.26 -6.13 -16.44
N LEU A 161 9.39 -5.24 -15.45
CA LEU A 161 9.67 -5.64 -14.07
C LEU A 161 8.51 -6.39 -13.39
N TYR A 162 7.26 -6.24 -13.85
CA TYR A 162 6.15 -7.06 -13.35
C TYR A 162 6.33 -8.54 -13.75
N LYS A 163 6.85 -8.81 -14.94
CA LYS A 163 7.12 -10.18 -15.40
C LYS A 163 8.16 -10.87 -14.52
N GLU A 164 9.19 -10.13 -14.09
CA GLU A 164 10.28 -10.66 -13.25
C GLU A 164 9.82 -11.12 -11.86
N ILE A 165 8.72 -10.54 -11.37
CA ILE A 165 8.10 -10.89 -10.09
C ILE A 165 6.89 -11.84 -10.24
N GLY A 166 6.67 -12.37 -11.44
CA GLY A 166 5.62 -13.34 -11.73
C GLY A 166 4.22 -12.74 -11.78
N ARG A 167 4.09 -11.48 -12.22
CA ARG A 167 2.81 -10.78 -12.39
C ARG A 167 2.57 -10.31 -13.82
#